data_AF-A0A971GSI5-F1
#
_entry.id   AF-A0A971GSI5-F1
#
_cell.length_a   1.000
_cell.length_b   1.000
_cell.length_c   1.000
_cell.angle_alpha   90.00
_cell.angle_beta   90.00
_cell.angle_gamma   90.00
#
_symmetry.space_group_name_H-M   'P 1'
#
loop_
_entity.id
_entity.type
_entity.pdbx_description
1 polymer ?
#
loop_
_entity_poly.entity_id
_entity_poly.type
_entity_poly.pdbx_seq_one_letter_code
_entity_poly.pdbx_strand_id
1 'polypeptide(L)'
;MNDVIRTTPKEGLVLDVAKKFIPVPAGTPGIRFRSMKGGQALDEIPAEAKLLILAPDYTDVQRKIAVFQRETGWDVGHRARGKSLEIFARSGMPGKERNAVSILMDLAGRLPFAGDDIREFFDFYNRHIGFSTDGDALGIGTFAPSREVPFVQAGAIEMSPEAAGLTLYIAGPLPCREEEIFEAMMPVLNRYDMGLVKRPRQDEEGSGAARRA
;
A
#
# COMPACT_ATOMS: atom_id res chain seq x y z
N MET A 1 6.70 -36.78 27.35
CA MET A 1 5.52 -36.41 26.56
C MET A 1 5.06 -35.07 27.09
N ASN A 2 5.57 -33.99 26.52
CA ASN A 2 5.10 -32.62 26.77
C ASN A 2 5.31 -31.89 25.45
N ASP A 3 4.22 -31.79 24.68
CA ASP A 3 4.18 -30.99 23.47
C ASP A 3 4.33 -29.53 23.87
N VAL A 4 5.52 -29.00 23.58
CA VAL A 4 5.71 -27.56 23.42
C VAL A 4 4.98 -27.22 22.13
N ILE A 5 3.78 -26.63 22.24
CA ILE A 5 3.20 -25.86 21.14
C ILE A 5 4.16 -24.68 20.93
N ARG A 6 5.19 -24.91 20.10
CA ARG A 6 5.95 -23.85 19.47
C ARG A 6 4.98 -23.24 18.47
N THR A 7 4.33 -22.15 18.86
CA THR A 7 3.74 -21.23 17.88
C THR A 7 4.89 -20.75 17.00
N THR A 8 5.03 -21.36 15.82
CA THR A 8 5.93 -20.88 14.77
C THR A 8 5.58 -19.41 14.51
N PRO A 9 6.54 -18.48 14.52
CA PRO A 9 6.27 -17.13 14.04
C PRO A 9 5.77 -17.26 12.59
N LYS A 10 4.70 -16.55 12.23
CA LYS A 10 4.15 -16.53 10.87
C LYS A 10 5.29 -16.14 9.90
N GLU A 11 5.78 -17.09 9.12
CA GLU A 11 6.88 -16.89 8.17
C GLU A 11 6.42 -15.95 7.05
N GLY A 12 6.89 -14.70 7.09
CA GLY A 12 6.63 -13.71 6.04
C GLY A 12 7.51 -12.48 6.20
N LEU A 13 7.87 -11.88 5.07
CA LEU A 13 8.68 -10.68 5.01
C LEU A 13 7.77 -9.44 4.98
N VAL A 14 8.04 -8.50 5.88
CA VAL A 14 7.46 -7.15 5.85
C VAL A 14 8.51 -6.20 5.33
N LEU A 15 8.17 -5.43 4.31
CA LEU A 15 9.05 -4.38 3.78
C LEU A 15 8.26 -3.11 3.49
N ASP A 16 8.95 -1.97 3.51
CA ASP A 16 8.37 -0.68 3.15
C ASP A 16 8.95 -0.18 1.83
N VAL A 17 8.07 0.23 0.92
CA VAL A 17 8.41 1.01 -0.27
C VAL A 17 8.11 2.48 0.04
N ALA A 18 9.06 3.37 -0.22
CA ALA A 18 8.93 4.79 0.06
C ALA A 18 9.26 5.66 -1.16
N LYS A 19 8.51 6.75 -1.35
CA LYS A 19 8.78 7.80 -2.34
C LYS A 19 8.65 9.17 -1.67
N LYS A 20 9.59 10.07 -1.92
CA LYS A 20 9.44 11.50 -1.59
C LYS A 20 8.75 12.20 -2.75
N PHE A 21 7.93 13.19 -2.43
CA PHE A 21 7.21 13.96 -3.42
C PHE A 21 7.77 15.37 -3.55
N ILE A 22 7.85 15.83 -4.79
CA ILE A 22 8.11 17.23 -5.11
C ILE A 22 6.86 18.04 -4.74
N PRO A 23 7.02 19.14 -3.96
CA PRO A 23 5.89 19.99 -3.60
C PRO A 23 5.13 20.50 -4.83
N VAL A 24 3.81 20.31 -4.83
CA VAL A 24 2.94 20.79 -5.91
C VAL A 24 2.76 22.31 -5.79
N PRO A 25 3.14 23.12 -6.79
CA PRO A 25 2.98 24.56 -6.74
C PRO A 25 1.54 25.02 -6.50
N ALA A 26 1.39 26.19 -5.90
CA ALA A 26 0.09 26.85 -5.82
C ALA A 26 -0.41 27.17 -7.24
N GLY A 27 -1.72 27.01 -7.48
CA GLY A 27 -2.33 27.31 -8.77
C GLY A 27 -2.21 26.21 -9.84
N THR A 28 -1.38 25.16 -9.66
CA THR A 28 -1.38 23.99 -10.56
C THR A 28 -2.80 23.43 -10.75
N PRO A 29 -3.31 23.22 -11.96
CA PRO A 29 -4.64 22.65 -12.16
C PRO A 29 -4.77 21.24 -11.58
N GLY A 30 -5.99 20.86 -11.18
CA GLY A 30 -6.31 19.51 -10.68
C GLY A 30 -6.52 19.43 -9.17
N ILE A 31 -6.92 18.23 -8.73
CA ILE A 31 -7.24 17.93 -7.33
C ILE A 31 -5.97 17.97 -6.49
N ARG A 32 -6.01 18.65 -5.34
CA ARG A 32 -4.92 18.61 -4.37
C ARG A 32 -5.05 17.39 -3.48
N PHE A 33 -4.02 16.56 -3.49
CA PHE A 33 -3.84 15.50 -2.52
C PHE A 33 -3.59 16.07 -1.11
N ARG A 34 -4.18 15.46 -0.07
CA ARG A 34 -3.95 15.85 1.33
C ARG A 34 -3.40 14.72 2.17
N SER A 35 -3.97 13.52 2.07
CA SER A 35 -3.39 12.32 2.67
C SER A 35 -4.11 11.07 2.19
N MET A 36 -3.44 9.93 2.36
CA MET A 36 -4.07 8.60 2.27
C MET A 36 -3.59 7.76 3.44
N LYS A 37 -4.50 7.03 4.07
CA LYS A 37 -4.18 6.08 5.13
C LYS A 37 -5.07 4.85 5.03
N GLY A 38 -4.51 3.66 5.19
CA GLY A 38 -5.26 2.41 5.20
C GLY A 38 -4.41 1.26 5.71
N GLY A 39 -5.07 0.22 6.21
CA GLY A 39 -4.39 -0.88 6.90
C GLY A 39 -3.96 -0.53 8.33
N GLN A 40 -3.91 -1.55 9.19
CA GLN A 40 -3.51 -1.42 10.60
C GLN A 40 -2.51 -2.51 10.99
N ALA A 41 -2.82 -3.76 10.67
CA ALA A 41 -1.91 -4.90 10.77
C ALA A 41 -1.23 -5.15 9.42
N LEU A 42 0.05 -5.53 9.47
CA LEU A 42 0.90 -5.62 8.28
C LEU A 42 0.62 -6.90 7.48
N ASP A 43 0.17 -7.96 8.16
CA ASP A 43 -0.12 -9.28 7.60
C ASP A 43 -1.63 -9.52 7.37
N GLU A 44 -2.48 -8.51 7.55
CA GLU A 44 -3.93 -8.60 7.33
C GLU A 44 -4.37 -7.81 6.09
N ILE A 45 -5.45 -8.28 5.45
CA ILE A 45 -6.08 -7.54 4.36
C ILE A 45 -6.70 -6.26 4.94
N PRO A 46 -6.31 -5.06 4.49
CA PRO A 46 -6.86 -3.80 4.96
C PRO A 46 -8.38 -3.74 4.85
N ALA A 47 -9.05 -3.64 6.00
CA ALA A 47 -10.51 -3.55 6.08
C ALA A 47 -11.05 -2.16 5.74
N GLU A 48 -10.26 -1.10 5.96
CA GLU A 48 -10.61 0.27 5.58
C GLU A 48 -9.40 1.03 5.03
N ALA A 49 -9.69 2.00 4.18
CA ALA A 49 -8.75 3.03 3.75
C ALA A 49 -9.48 4.36 3.55
N LYS A 50 -8.75 5.46 3.71
CA LYS A 50 -9.25 6.85 3.64
C LYS A 50 -8.30 7.70 2.81
N LEU A 51 -8.86 8.54 1.95
CA LEU A 51 -8.18 9.50 1.09
C LEU A 51 -8.80 10.89 1.33
N LEU A 52 -7.97 11.86 1.69
CA LEU A 52 -8.37 13.25 1.80
C LEU A 52 -7.89 14.03 0.59
N ILE A 53 -8.80 14.81 0.00
CA ILE A 53 -8.52 15.66 -1.13
C ILE A 53 -9.08 17.08 -0.90
N LEU A 54 -8.52 18.04 -1.64
CA LEU A 54 -9.02 19.40 -1.73
C LEU A 54 -9.22 19.79 -3.20
N ALA A 55 -10.41 20.29 -3.53
CA ALA A 55 -10.73 20.82 -4.84
C ALA A 55 -11.63 22.06 -4.69
N PRO A 56 -11.66 22.98 -5.69
CA PRO A 56 -12.58 24.11 -5.68
C PRO A 56 -14.05 23.68 -5.69
N ASP A 57 -14.34 22.59 -6.40
CA ASP A 57 -15.64 21.93 -6.48
C ASP A 57 -15.44 20.41 -6.47
N TYR A 58 -16.35 19.70 -5.81
CA TYR A 58 -16.33 18.24 -5.67
C TYR A 58 -17.32 17.55 -6.60
N THR A 59 -18.18 18.27 -7.31
CA THR A 59 -19.26 17.68 -8.14
C THR A 59 -18.76 16.62 -9.12
N ASP A 60 -17.67 16.88 -9.85
CA ASP A 60 -17.09 15.91 -10.77
C ASP A 60 -16.47 14.71 -10.04
N VAL A 61 -15.81 14.93 -8.90
CA VAL A 61 -15.24 13.85 -8.08
C VAL A 61 -16.34 12.93 -7.56
N GLN A 62 -17.42 13.49 -7.04
CA GLN A 62 -18.57 12.73 -6.53
C GLN A 62 -19.22 11.91 -7.66
N ARG A 63 -19.34 12.49 -8.86
CA ARG A 63 -19.80 11.77 -10.05
C ARG A 63 -18.89 10.61 -10.40
N LYS A 64 -17.56 10.81 -10.40
CA LYS A 64 -16.58 9.76 -10.68
C LYS A 64 -16.62 8.64 -9.65
N ILE A 65 -16.83 8.95 -8.36
CA ILE A 65 -17.05 7.95 -7.31
C ILE A 65 -18.31 7.14 -7.59
N ALA A 66 -19.43 7.78 -7.94
CA ALA A 66 -20.68 7.08 -8.24
C ALA A 66 -20.58 6.21 -9.51
N VAL A 67 -19.83 6.66 -10.53
CA VAL A 67 -19.52 5.85 -11.71
C VAL A 67 -18.67 4.64 -11.32
N PHE A 68 -17.58 4.87 -10.58
CA PHE A 68 -16.69 3.81 -10.10
C PHE A 68 -17.44 2.73 -9.32
N GLN A 69 -18.28 3.11 -8.36
CA GLN A 69 -19.11 2.18 -7.59
C GLN A 69 -20.02 1.33 -8.49
N ARG A 70 -20.63 1.92 -9.52
CA ARG A 70 -21.52 1.18 -10.44
C ARG A 70 -20.77 0.22 -11.36
N GLU A 71 -19.58 0.62 -11.80
CA GLU A 71 -18.75 -0.18 -12.70
C GLU A 71 -18.10 -1.37 -11.98
N THR A 72 -17.62 -1.15 -10.76
CA THR A 72 -16.85 -2.16 -10.02
C THR A 72 -17.70 -2.93 -9.03
N GLY A 73 -18.67 -2.27 -8.39
CA GLY A 73 -19.42 -2.80 -7.25
C GLY A 73 -18.69 -2.66 -5.91
N TRP A 74 -17.58 -1.91 -5.85
CA TRP A 74 -16.78 -1.76 -4.62
C TRP A 74 -17.48 -0.85 -3.60
N ASP A 75 -17.34 -1.15 -2.30
CA ASP A 75 -17.82 -0.28 -1.22
C ASP A 75 -16.87 0.91 -1.05
N VAL A 76 -17.15 1.96 -1.81
CA VAL A 76 -16.52 3.27 -1.68
C VAL A 76 -17.56 4.27 -1.23
N GLY A 77 -17.18 5.30 -0.50
CA GLY A 77 -18.07 6.41 -0.19
C GLY A 77 -17.29 7.70 0.02
N HIS A 78 -18.01 8.78 0.33
CA HIS A 78 -17.41 10.05 0.64
C HIS A 78 -18.17 10.82 1.71
N ARG A 79 -17.51 11.77 2.36
CA ARG A 79 -18.14 12.75 3.25
C ARG A 79 -17.32 14.04 3.31
N ALA A 80 -17.98 15.15 3.61
CA ALA A 80 -17.29 16.41 3.87
C ALA A 80 -16.47 16.31 5.17
N ARG A 81 -15.24 16.84 5.17
CA ARG A 81 -14.38 16.95 6.34
C ARG A 81 -13.69 18.31 6.35
N GLY A 82 -14.35 19.28 6.99
CA GLY A 82 -13.92 20.68 6.93
C GLY A 82 -13.95 21.20 5.49
N LYS A 83 -12.82 21.70 4.99
CA LYS A 83 -12.68 22.16 3.59
C LYS A 83 -12.37 21.02 2.61
N SER A 84 -12.08 19.83 3.10
CA SER A 84 -11.69 18.67 2.31
C SER A 84 -12.87 17.73 2.04
N LEU A 85 -12.75 16.91 1.00
CA LEU A 85 -13.58 15.73 0.82
C LEU A 85 -12.78 14.51 1.32
N GLU A 86 -13.39 13.74 2.21
CA GLU A 86 -12.88 12.42 2.60
C GLU A 86 -13.56 11.37 1.74
N ILE A 87 -12.77 10.57 1.04
CA ILE A 87 -13.20 9.38 0.31
C ILE A 87 -12.74 8.18 1.13
N PHE A 88 -13.59 7.18 1.31
CA PHE A 88 -13.26 5.98 2.07
C PHE A 88 -13.65 4.74 1.30
N ALA A 89 -12.90 3.66 1.48
CA ALA A 89 -13.24 2.33 0.97
C ALA A 89 -13.28 1.33 2.13
N ARG A 90 -14.09 0.28 1.97
CA ARG A 90 -14.12 -0.86 2.88
C ARG A 90 -13.82 -2.15 2.14
N SER A 91 -13.15 -3.06 2.83
CA SER A 91 -13.13 -4.46 2.42
C SER A 91 -14.56 -4.97 2.46
N GLY A 92 -14.96 -5.68 1.40
CA GLY A 92 -16.32 -6.17 1.24
C GLY A 92 -16.77 -7.12 2.37
N MET A 93 -17.94 -7.72 2.20
CA MET A 93 -18.46 -8.70 3.17
C MET A 93 -17.55 -9.94 3.26
N PRO A 94 -17.62 -10.70 4.38
CA PRO A 94 -16.87 -11.94 4.52
C PRO A 94 -17.04 -12.90 3.33
N GLY A 95 -15.93 -13.46 2.85
CA GLY A 95 -15.86 -14.30 1.63
C GLY A 95 -15.80 -13.52 0.32
N LYS A 96 -15.86 -12.19 0.36
CA LYS A 96 -15.67 -11.28 -0.78
C LYS A 96 -14.74 -10.12 -0.42
N GLU A 97 -13.87 -10.33 0.56
CA GLU A 97 -12.91 -9.34 1.03
C GLU A 97 -12.03 -8.86 -0.13
N ARG A 98 -11.76 -7.56 -0.13
CA ARG A 98 -10.88 -6.91 -1.10
C ARG A 98 -10.07 -5.88 -0.34
N ASN A 99 -8.80 -5.79 -0.67
CA ASN A 99 -7.91 -4.85 -0.02
C ASN A 99 -8.44 -3.40 -0.21
N ALA A 100 -8.83 -2.75 0.91
CA ALA A 100 -9.40 -1.41 0.87
C ALA A 100 -8.41 -0.35 0.35
N VAL A 101 -7.10 -0.57 0.55
CA VAL A 101 -6.05 0.27 -0.04
C VAL A 101 -6.06 0.15 -1.56
N SER A 102 -6.09 -1.08 -2.08
CA SER A 102 -6.16 -1.33 -3.53
C SER A 102 -7.40 -0.69 -4.17
N ILE A 103 -8.55 -0.74 -3.49
CA ILE A 103 -9.78 -0.09 -3.95
C ILE A 103 -9.59 1.42 -4.08
N LEU A 104 -9.01 2.08 -3.06
CA LEU A 104 -8.76 3.51 -3.13
C LEU A 104 -7.71 3.88 -4.17
N MET A 105 -6.71 3.02 -4.39
CA MET A 105 -5.68 3.24 -5.42
C MET A 105 -6.23 3.19 -6.83
N ASP A 106 -7.10 2.22 -7.13
CA ASP A 106 -7.78 2.13 -8.43
C ASP A 106 -8.64 3.39 -8.66
N LEU A 107 -9.45 3.80 -7.67
CA LEU A 107 -10.21 5.04 -7.78
C LEU A 107 -9.29 6.28 -7.93
N ALA A 108 -8.24 6.39 -7.11
CA ALA A 108 -7.34 7.54 -7.13
C ALA A 108 -6.63 7.69 -8.48
N GLY A 109 -6.28 6.58 -9.14
CA GLY A 109 -5.72 6.56 -10.49
C GLY A 109 -6.64 7.15 -11.57
N ARG A 110 -7.96 7.25 -11.30
CA ARG A 110 -8.97 7.81 -12.22
C ARG A 110 -9.28 9.30 -11.98
N LEU A 111 -8.68 9.89 -10.94
CA LEU A 111 -8.91 11.27 -10.55
C LEU A 111 -7.80 12.20 -11.09
N PRO A 112 -8.14 13.42 -11.54
CA PRO A 112 -7.15 14.35 -12.10
C PRO A 112 -6.35 15.07 -11.01
N PHE A 113 -5.46 14.36 -10.33
CA PHE A 113 -4.59 14.93 -9.29
C PHE A 113 -3.54 15.89 -9.86
N ALA A 114 -3.32 16.99 -9.14
CA ALA A 114 -2.17 17.84 -9.35
C ALA A 114 -0.91 17.20 -8.74
N GLY A 115 0.23 17.34 -9.42
CA GLY A 115 1.51 16.75 -9.01
C GLY A 115 1.79 15.43 -9.73
N ASP A 116 2.92 15.39 -10.42
CA ASP A 116 3.29 14.25 -11.27
C ASP A 116 3.68 13.05 -10.41
N ASP A 117 4.51 13.25 -9.38
CA ASP A 117 4.94 12.19 -8.45
C ASP A 117 3.78 11.46 -7.76
N ILE A 118 2.71 12.18 -7.40
CA ILE A 118 1.51 11.60 -6.79
C ILE A 118 0.82 10.67 -7.80
N ARG A 119 0.67 11.12 -9.04
CA ARG A 119 0.06 10.31 -10.11
C ARG A 119 0.95 9.12 -10.48
N GLU A 120 2.27 9.32 -10.53
CA GLU A 120 3.25 8.25 -10.72
C GLU A 120 3.18 7.20 -9.61
N PHE A 121 2.97 7.60 -8.35
CA PHE A 121 2.82 6.65 -7.25
C PHE A 121 1.55 5.81 -7.41
N PHE A 122 0.42 6.44 -7.77
CA PHE A 122 -0.83 5.70 -8.06
C PHE A 122 -0.68 4.78 -9.26
N ASP A 123 0.04 5.23 -10.29
CA ASP A 123 0.34 4.45 -11.48
C ASP A 123 1.22 3.23 -11.16
N PHE A 124 2.30 3.43 -10.39
CA PHE A 124 3.13 2.35 -9.87
C PHE A 124 2.30 1.32 -9.13
N TYR A 125 1.50 1.77 -8.15
CA TYR A 125 0.69 0.88 -7.35
C TYR A 125 -0.24 0.06 -8.24
N ASN A 126 -1.00 0.72 -9.11
CA ASN A 126 -2.00 0.04 -9.92
C ASN A 126 -1.39 -0.91 -10.97
N ARG A 127 -0.21 -0.60 -11.51
CA ARG A 127 0.47 -1.46 -12.49
C ARG A 127 1.22 -2.64 -11.85
N HIS A 128 1.85 -2.42 -10.71
CA HIS A 128 2.79 -3.39 -10.14
C HIS A 128 2.24 -4.15 -8.95
N ILE A 129 1.19 -3.65 -8.32
CA ILE A 129 0.59 -4.25 -7.12
C ILE A 129 -0.90 -4.49 -7.37
N GLY A 130 -1.67 -3.41 -7.48
CA GLY A 130 -3.11 -3.45 -7.75
C GLY A 130 -3.84 -4.41 -6.83
N PHE A 131 -4.51 -5.39 -7.43
CA PHE A 131 -5.15 -6.52 -6.75
C PHE A 131 -4.37 -7.84 -6.96
N SER A 132 -3.19 -7.80 -7.59
CA SER A 132 -2.38 -9.00 -7.80
C SER A 132 -1.71 -9.43 -6.50
N THR A 133 -1.53 -10.74 -6.35
CA THR A 133 -0.88 -11.35 -5.19
C THR A 133 0.32 -12.22 -5.57
N ASP A 134 0.64 -12.35 -6.86
CA ASP A 134 1.71 -13.22 -7.38
C ASP A 134 3.11 -12.56 -7.33
N GLY A 135 3.18 -11.24 -7.24
CA GLY A 135 4.44 -10.49 -7.24
C GLY A 135 5.16 -10.46 -8.59
N ASP A 136 4.55 -10.97 -9.67
CA ASP A 136 5.18 -11.03 -11.01
C ASP A 136 5.52 -9.63 -11.52
N ALA A 137 4.59 -8.69 -11.37
CA ALA A 137 4.80 -7.32 -11.81
C ALA A 137 5.85 -6.57 -10.98
N LEU A 138 6.22 -7.08 -9.79
CA LEU A 138 7.32 -6.59 -8.96
C LEU A 138 8.65 -7.31 -9.24
N GLY A 139 8.66 -8.32 -10.12
CA GLY A 139 9.85 -9.10 -10.45
C GLY A 139 10.15 -10.24 -9.48
N ILE A 140 9.23 -10.57 -8.57
CA ILE A 140 9.48 -11.55 -7.48
C ILE A 140 8.64 -12.84 -7.58
N GLY A 141 7.69 -12.93 -8.52
CA GLY A 141 6.83 -14.11 -8.63
C GLY A 141 7.55 -15.37 -9.11
N THR A 142 8.72 -15.25 -9.75
CA THR A 142 9.52 -16.39 -10.23
C THR A 142 10.39 -17.05 -9.16
N PHE A 143 10.49 -16.50 -7.95
CA PHE A 143 11.33 -17.08 -6.91
C PHE A 143 10.86 -18.46 -6.44
N ALA A 144 9.63 -18.89 -6.74
CA ALA A 144 9.11 -20.20 -6.35
C ALA A 144 9.19 -21.24 -7.49
N PRO A 145 10.25 -22.05 -7.60
CA PRO A 145 10.26 -23.22 -8.49
C PRO A 145 9.28 -24.32 -8.04
N SER A 146 8.78 -24.26 -6.79
CA SER A 146 7.95 -25.29 -6.16
C SER A 146 6.50 -24.84 -5.92
N ARG A 147 5.78 -24.28 -6.91
CA ARG A 147 4.31 -24.05 -6.89
C ARG A 147 3.69 -23.27 -5.70
N GLU A 148 4.45 -22.86 -4.71
CA GLU A 148 4.05 -22.03 -3.58
C GLU A 148 4.55 -20.61 -3.85
N VAL A 149 3.83 -19.90 -4.72
CA VAL A 149 4.14 -18.51 -5.11
C VAL A 149 4.05 -17.62 -3.88
N PRO A 150 5.02 -16.71 -3.65
CA PRO A 150 4.92 -15.75 -2.55
C PRO A 150 3.64 -14.93 -2.69
N PHE A 151 2.83 -14.90 -1.64
CA PHE A 151 1.62 -14.08 -1.61
C PHE A 151 2.02 -12.65 -1.23
N VAL A 152 1.92 -11.72 -2.18
CA VAL A 152 2.23 -10.30 -1.97
C VAL A 152 0.95 -9.52 -1.70
N GLN A 153 0.92 -8.73 -0.63
CA GLN A 153 -0.19 -7.81 -0.36
C GLN A 153 0.29 -6.47 0.16
N ALA A 154 -0.47 -5.41 -0.16
CA ALA A 154 -0.35 -4.12 0.52
C ALA A 154 -1.02 -4.20 1.91
N GLY A 155 -0.23 -4.32 2.97
CA GLY A 155 -0.72 -4.43 4.34
C GLY A 155 -1.07 -3.08 4.97
N ALA A 156 -0.33 -2.02 4.61
CA ALA A 156 -0.62 -0.67 5.09
C ALA A 156 -0.13 0.40 4.13
N ILE A 157 -0.76 1.57 4.19
CA ILE A 157 -0.30 2.76 3.50
C ILE A 157 -0.43 4.00 4.37
N GLU A 158 0.58 4.86 4.28
CA GLU A 158 0.54 6.22 4.81
C GLU A 158 1.18 7.18 3.80
N MET A 159 0.38 8.13 3.34
CA MET A 159 0.82 9.13 2.36
C MET A 159 0.42 10.53 2.83
N SER A 160 1.31 11.48 2.59
CA SER A 160 1.12 12.91 2.78
C SER A 160 1.55 13.67 1.51
N PRO A 161 1.38 15.00 1.43
CA PRO A 161 1.87 15.78 0.29
C PRO A 161 3.40 15.73 0.12
N GLU A 162 4.14 15.28 1.15
CA GLU A 162 5.59 15.24 1.18
C GLU A 162 6.17 13.87 0.82
N ALA A 163 5.46 12.77 1.13
CA ALA A 163 5.96 11.42 0.89
C ALA A 163 4.85 10.36 0.91
N ALA A 164 5.18 9.19 0.38
CA ALA A 164 4.42 7.96 0.54
C ALA A 164 5.27 6.87 1.19
N GLY A 165 4.64 6.13 2.11
CA GLY A 165 5.11 4.86 2.63
C GLY A 165 4.05 3.78 2.39
N LEU A 166 4.46 2.68 1.77
CA LEU A 166 3.64 1.52 1.49
C LEU A 166 4.29 0.29 2.10
N THR A 167 3.58 -0.36 3.01
CA THR A 167 4.02 -1.62 3.60
C THR A 167 3.50 -2.78 2.77
N LEU A 168 4.42 -3.60 2.27
CA LEU A 168 4.13 -4.86 1.63
C LEU A 168 4.40 -6.01 2.62
N TYR A 169 3.51 -6.98 2.59
CA TYR A 169 3.70 -8.27 3.23
C TYR A 169 3.82 -9.34 2.17
N ILE A 170 4.89 -10.13 2.26
CA ILE A 170 5.20 -11.23 1.36
C ILE A 170 5.17 -12.49 2.20
N ALA A 171 4.13 -13.31 2.01
CA ALA A 171 3.90 -14.54 2.78
C ALA A 171 4.36 -15.78 2.00
N GLY A 172 4.76 -16.82 2.73
CA GLY A 172 5.10 -18.13 2.18
C GLY A 172 6.56 -18.52 2.42
N PRO A 173 6.95 -19.77 2.13
CA PRO A 173 8.34 -20.19 2.24
C PRO A 173 9.13 -19.42 1.19
N LEU A 174 9.91 -18.45 1.64
CA LEU A 174 10.82 -17.71 0.77
C LEU A 174 12.01 -18.62 0.47
N PRO A 175 12.14 -19.16 -0.76
CA PRO A 175 13.24 -20.08 -1.09
C PRO A 175 14.55 -19.33 -1.33
N CYS A 176 14.54 -18.01 -1.20
CA CYS A 176 15.62 -17.08 -1.43
C CYS A 176 15.77 -16.16 -0.23
N ARG A 177 16.91 -15.46 -0.15
CA ARG A 177 17.17 -14.49 0.91
C ARG A 177 16.37 -13.20 0.71
N GLU A 178 16.09 -12.47 1.79
CA GLU A 178 15.45 -11.15 1.73
C GLU A 178 16.19 -10.20 0.76
N GLU A 179 17.51 -10.27 0.71
CA GLU A 179 18.33 -9.48 -0.21
C GLU A 179 18.00 -9.73 -1.68
N GLU A 180 17.76 -10.99 -2.07
CA GLU A 180 17.43 -11.36 -3.45
C GLU A 180 16.07 -10.80 -3.87
N ILE A 181 15.10 -10.79 -2.94
CA ILE A 181 13.79 -10.16 -3.13
C ILE A 181 13.97 -8.65 -3.36
N PHE A 182 14.78 -8.00 -2.53
CA PHE A 182 15.05 -6.56 -2.68
C PHE A 182 15.70 -6.26 -4.04
N GLU A 183 16.75 -7.00 -4.41
CA GLU A 183 17.45 -6.84 -5.68
C GLU A 183 16.53 -7.02 -6.89
N ALA A 184 15.62 -7.99 -6.85
CA ALA A 184 14.64 -8.22 -7.91
C ALA A 184 13.59 -7.11 -8.03
N MET A 185 13.22 -6.46 -6.92
CA MET A 185 12.28 -5.33 -6.94
C MET A 185 12.92 -4.03 -7.43
N MET A 186 14.24 -3.83 -7.19
CA MET A 186 14.92 -2.56 -7.50
C MET A 186 14.76 -2.07 -8.95
N PRO A 187 14.84 -2.91 -10.01
CA PRO A 187 14.58 -2.47 -11.38
C PRO A 187 13.19 -1.85 -11.59
N VAL A 188 12.18 -2.32 -10.86
CA VAL A 188 10.84 -1.73 -10.91
C VAL A 188 10.82 -0.43 -10.12
N LEU A 189 11.30 -0.44 -8.88
CA LEU A 189 11.26 0.71 -7.97
C LEU A 189 12.07 1.91 -8.49
N ASN A 190 13.24 1.66 -9.07
CA ASN A 190 14.11 2.70 -9.63
C ASN A 190 13.46 3.48 -10.78
N ARG A 191 12.55 2.85 -11.55
CA ARG A 191 11.81 3.55 -12.62
C ARG A 191 10.83 4.60 -12.09
N TYR A 192 10.49 4.51 -10.81
CA TYR A 192 9.55 5.39 -10.13
C TYR A 192 10.22 6.19 -9.01
N ASP A 193 11.56 6.23 -8.95
CA ASP A 193 12.35 6.89 -7.89
C ASP A 193 11.94 6.47 -6.47
N MET A 194 11.63 5.18 -6.30
CA MET A 194 11.23 4.61 -5.01
C MET A 194 12.39 3.87 -4.34
N GLY A 195 12.44 3.95 -3.02
CA GLY A 195 13.40 3.22 -2.19
C GLY A 195 12.74 2.15 -1.33
N LEU A 196 13.56 1.20 -0.88
CA LEU A 196 13.18 0.23 0.14
C LEU A 196 13.64 0.71 1.51
N VAL A 197 12.76 0.66 2.50
CA VAL A 197 13.08 0.93 3.90
C VAL A 197 13.04 -0.38 4.66
N LYS A 198 14.19 -0.82 5.18
CA LYS A 198 14.25 -1.99 6.07
C LYS A 198 13.65 -1.60 7.41
N ARG A 199 12.68 -2.38 7.87
CA ARG A 199 12.24 -2.31 9.27
C ARG A 199 13.21 -3.12 10.14
N PRO A 200 13.61 -2.62 11.31
CA PRO A 200 14.30 -3.46 12.29
C PRO A 200 13.37 -4.63 12.65
N ARG A 201 13.94 -5.84 12.78
CA ARG A 201 13.17 -6.99 13.28
C ARG A 201 12.69 -6.66 14.68
N GLN A 202 11.44 -7.00 15.02
CA GLN A 202 10.85 -6.74 16.35
C GLN A 202 11.57 -7.44 17.52
N ASP A 203 12.66 -8.16 17.28
CA ASP A 203 13.45 -8.85 18.29
C ASP A 203 14.72 -8.09 18.73
N GLU A 204 15.03 -6.91 18.18
CA GLU A 204 16.26 -6.16 18.51
C GLU A 204 16.09 -5.05 19.57
N GLU A 205 14.88 -4.77 20.06
CA GLU A 205 14.67 -3.78 21.14
C GLU A 205 14.86 -4.33 22.57
N GLY A 206 15.33 -5.57 22.71
CA GLY A 206 15.42 -6.27 24.02
C GLY A 206 16.80 -6.46 24.65
N SER A 207 17.91 -5.99 24.06
CA SER A 207 19.27 -6.32 24.58
C SER A 207 20.19 -5.11 24.81
N GLY A 208 19.62 -3.94 25.10
CA GLY A 208 20.37 -2.70 25.37
C GLY A 208 20.50 -2.31 26.84
N ALA A 209 20.00 -3.10 27.80
CA ALA A 209 19.99 -2.73 29.21
C ALA A 209 20.70 -3.78 30.08
N ALA A 210 22.02 -3.66 30.19
CA ALA A 210 22.81 -3.86 31.43
C ALA A 210 24.29 -4.08 31.06
N ARG A 211 25.10 -3.02 31.21
CA ARG A 211 26.51 -3.10 31.61
C ARG A 211 27.00 -1.67 31.88
N ARG A 212 26.75 -1.22 33.10
CA ARG A 212 27.67 -0.33 33.81
C ARG A 212 27.99 -1.03 35.13
N ALA A 213 29.20 -1.57 35.19
CA ALA A 213 29.90 -1.83 36.43
C ALA A 213 30.42 -0.48 36.97
#